data_AF-A0A6B0SNK8-F1
#
_entry.id   AF-A0A6B0SNK8-F1
#
_cell.length_a   1.000
_cell.length_b   1.000
_cell.length_c   1.000
_cell.angle_alpha   90.00
_cell.angle_beta   90.00
_cell.angle_gamma   90.00
#
_symmetry.space_group_name_H-M   'P 1'
#
loop_
_entity.id
_entity.type
_entity.pdbx_description
1 polymer ?
#
loop_
_entity_poly.entity_id
_entity_poly.type
_entity_poly.pdbx_seq_one_letter_code
_entity_poly.pdbx_strand_id
1 'polypeptide(L)'
;LVGSGQLTMTPGVLVGAAAIGAGAFALGPRTMETVGNDITNLPIEAALVVEVVAATIITGLSWAGIPASLAITATMCVIGLGWGRASRRIPLEETLSAEELDPDERDAWEEDSLDLYDRRVTKRIVSTWLATPLVAGLLAFVVFVAADYAGMV
;
A
#
# COMPACT_ATOMS: atom_id res chain seq x y z
N LEU A 1 -21.65 14.18 -6.02
CA LEU A 1 -21.64 15.67 -5.98
C LEU A 1 -21.41 16.26 -7.36
N VAL A 2 -20.26 16.06 -7.98
CA VAL A 2 -20.01 16.54 -9.36
C VAL A 2 -20.88 15.81 -10.38
N GLY A 3 -20.90 14.46 -10.32
CA GLY A 3 -21.74 13.66 -11.22
C GLY A 3 -23.25 13.85 -11.05
N SER A 4 -23.69 14.38 -9.90
CA SER A 4 -25.10 14.73 -9.63
C SER A 4 -25.44 16.19 -9.97
N GLY A 5 -24.49 16.96 -10.50
CA GLY A 5 -24.67 18.39 -10.84
C GLY A 5 -24.74 19.34 -9.65
N GLN A 6 -24.56 18.85 -8.42
CA GLN A 6 -24.64 19.65 -7.19
C GLN A 6 -23.39 20.50 -6.94
N LEU A 7 -22.24 20.10 -7.49
CA LEU A 7 -20.99 20.86 -7.44
C LEU A 7 -20.37 20.94 -8.83
N THR A 8 -19.81 22.08 -9.18
CA THR A 8 -19.01 22.23 -10.40
C THR A 8 -17.63 21.57 -10.21
N MET A 9 -16.93 21.28 -11.32
CA MET A 9 -15.67 20.54 -11.33
C MET A 9 -14.61 21.16 -10.41
N THR A 10 -14.30 22.45 -10.58
CA THR A 10 -13.22 23.14 -9.85
C THR A 10 -13.40 23.10 -8.32
N PRO A 11 -14.54 23.55 -7.74
CA PRO A 11 -14.75 23.43 -6.30
C PRO A 11 -14.83 21.98 -5.84
N GLY A 12 -15.36 21.05 -6.66
CA GLY A 12 -15.32 19.62 -6.35
C GLY A 12 -13.89 19.09 -6.16
N VAL A 13 -12.96 19.49 -7.03
CA VAL A 13 -11.53 19.15 -6.93
C VAL A 13 -10.91 19.77 -5.68
N LEU A 14 -11.20 21.03 -5.37
CA LEU A 14 -10.64 21.70 -4.18
C LEU A 14 -11.10 21.05 -2.88
N VAL A 15 -12.39 20.70 -2.77
CA VAL A 15 -12.93 19.99 -1.61
C VAL A 15 -12.29 18.61 -1.48
N GLY A 16 -12.16 17.89 -2.59
CA GLY A 16 -11.48 16.59 -2.61
C GLY A 16 -10.02 16.69 -2.16
N ALA A 17 -9.27 17.65 -2.70
CA ALA A 17 -7.86 17.87 -2.35
C ALA A 17 -7.69 18.26 -0.87
N ALA A 18 -8.55 19.13 -0.34
CA ALA A 18 -8.52 19.51 1.07
C ALA A 18 -8.82 18.33 1.99
N ALA A 19 -9.83 17.52 1.67
CA ALA A 19 -10.17 16.32 2.43
C ALA A 19 -9.06 15.27 2.39
N ILE A 20 -8.45 15.02 1.23
CA ILE A 20 -7.30 14.12 1.08
C ILE A 20 -6.12 14.63 1.90
N GLY A 21 -5.79 15.92 1.79
CA GLY A 21 -4.70 16.53 2.56
C GLY A 21 -4.91 16.39 4.07
N ALA A 22 -6.12 16.71 4.57
CA ALA A 22 -6.45 16.56 5.98
C ALA A 22 -6.35 15.11 6.46
N GLY A 23 -6.86 14.15 5.68
CA GLY A 23 -6.75 12.72 5.98
C GLY A 23 -5.31 12.22 6.00
N ALA A 24 -4.48 12.67 5.04
CA ALA A 24 -3.07 12.32 4.97
C ALA A 24 -2.29 12.81 6.19
N PHE A 25 -2.54 14.03 6.67
CA PHE A 25 -1.92 14.52 7.90
C PHE A 25 -2.38 13.77 9.16
N ALA A 26 -3.67 13.42 9.25
CA ALA A 26 -4.23 12.79 10.45
C ALA A 26 -3.92 11.29 10.57
N LEU A 27 -3.89 10.57 9.45
CA LEU A 27 -3.82 9.10 9.39
C LEU A 27 -2.58 8.57 8.68
N GLY A 28 -1.94 9.37 7.82
CA GLY A 28 -0.79 8.97 7.00
C GLY A 28 0.36 8.30 7.77
N PRO A 29 0.79 8.82 8.95
CA PRO A 29 1.87 8.19 9.71
C PRO A 29 1.60 6.71 10.05
N ARG A 30 0.36 6.36 10.42
CA ARG A 30 -0.02 4.98 10.75
C ARG A 30 0.04 4.06 9.53
N THR A 31 -0.28 4.59 8.34
CA THR A 31 -0.20 3.80 7.11
C THR A 31 1.23 3.64 6.60
N MET A 32 2.09 4.66 6.79
CA MET A 32 3.49 4.61 6.36
C MET A 32 4.30 3.60 7.18
N GLU A 33 4.00 3.46 8.47
CA GLU A 33 4.62 2.45 9.35
C GLU A 33 4.40 1.03 8.80
N THR A 34 3.17 0.70 8.39
CA THR A 34 2.88 -0.61 7.81
C THR A 34 3.50 -0.83 6.44
N VAL A 35 3.48 0.17 5.56
CA VAL A 35 4.06 0.01 4.21
C VAL A 35 5.59 -0.06 4.24
N GLY A 36 6.22 0.70 5.13
CA GLY A 36 7.68 0.81 5.21
C GLY A 36 8.37 -0.27 6.06
N ASN A 37 7.69 -0.80 7.08
CA ASN A 37 8.29 -1.72 8.05
C ASN A 37 7.59 -3.08 8.13
N ASP A 38 6.25 -3.15 8.06
CA ASP A 38 5.53 -4.42 8.26
C ASP A 38 5.57 -5.36 7.04
N ILE A 39 5.68 -4.83 5.81
CA ILE A 39 5.71 -5.67 4.58
C ILE A 39 7.13 -6.16 4.28
N THR A 40 8.10 -5.26 4.38
CA THR A 40 9.53 -5.45 4.10
C THR A 40 10.26 -4.24 4.67
N ASN A 41 11.47 -4.43 5.23
CA ASN A 41 12.27 -3.32 5.72
C ASN A 41 12.86 -2.51 4.55
N LEU A 42 12.24 -1.37 4.21
CA LEU A 42 12.59 -0.57 3.05
C LEU A 42 13.64 0.51 3.37
N PRO A 43 14.88 0.39 2.87
CA PRO A 43 15.82 1.51 2.91
C PRO A 43 15.35 2.62 1.96
N ILE A 44 15.83 3.86 2.16
CA ILE A 44 15.32 5.04 1.44
C ILE A 44 15.51 4.94 -0.08
N GLU A 45 16.56 4.26 -0.53
CA GLU A 45 16.83 4.02 -1.95
C GLU A 45 15.76 3.11 -2.57
N ALA A 46 15.33 2.08 -1.83
CA ALA A 46 14.27 1.18 -2.25
C ALA A 46 12.92 1.92 -2.32
N ALA A 47 12.62 2.75 -1.32
CA ALA A 47 11.41 3.56 -1.30
C ALA A 47 11.37 4.53 -2.50
N LEU A 48 12.49 5.18 -2.85
CA LEU A 48 12.58 6.06 -4.01
C LEU A 48 12.28 5.30 -5.32
N VAL A 49 12.83 4.10 -5.50
CA VAL A 49 12.55 3.28 -6.69
C VAL A 49 11.06 2.91 -6.76
N VAL A 50 10.49 2.48 -5.64
CA VAL A 50 9.05 2.16 -5.55
C VAL A 50 8.19 3.35 -5.93
N GLU A 51 8.46 4.53 -5.36
CA GLU A 51 7.68 5.74 -5.62
C GLU A 51 7.82 6.22 -7.07
N VAL A 52 9.02 6.18 -7.65
CA VAL A 52 9.23 6.55 -9.05
C VAL A 52 8.46 5.61 -9.99
N VAL A 53 8.51 4.30 -9.74
CA VAL A 53 7.77 3.32 -10.56
C VAL A 53 6.26 3.50 -10.41
N ALA A 54 5.77 3.63 -9.17
CA ALA A 54 4.35 3.82 -8.90
C ALA A 54 3.83 5.13 -9.53
N ALA A 55 4.54 6.25 -9.33
CA ALA A 55 4.20 7.53 -9.94
C ALA A 55 4.18 7.45 -11.47
N THR A 56 5.17 6.80 -12.09
CA THR A 56 5.21 6.61 -13.55
C THR A 56 3.98 5.85 -14.07
N ILE A 57 3.60 4.76 -13.38
CA ILE A 57 2.41 3.97 -13.73
C ILE A 57 1.15 4.81 -13.59
N ILE A 58 0.96 5.49 -12.45
CA ILE A 58 -0.24 6.28 -12.17
C ILE A 58 -0.35 7.46 -13.14
N THR A 59 0.74 8.15 -13.43
CA THR A 59 0.75 9.26 -14.42
C THR A 59 0.38 8.74 -15.81
N GLY A 60 0.94 7.61 -16.24
CA GLY A 60 0.61 7.00 -17.53
C GLY A 60 -0.87 6.61 -17.64
N LEU A 61 -1.41 5.95 -16.61
CA LEU A 61 -2.82 5.57 -16.55
C LEU A 61 -3.75 6.78 -16.47
N SER A 62 -3.35 7.83 -15.74
CA SER A 62 -4.10 9.08 -15.64
C SER A 62 -4.19 9.78 -17.00
N TRP A 63 -3.11 9.75 -17.79
CA TRP A 63 -3.11 10.32 -19.14
C TRP A 63 -4.02 9.53 -20.09
N ALA A 64 -4.10 8.20 -19.92
CA ALA A 64 -5.04 7.35 -20.63
C ALA A 64 -6.50 7.47 -20.13
N GLY A 65 -6.76 8.25 -19.08
CA GLY A 65 -8.09 8.38 -18.47
C GLY A 65 -8.55 7.15 -17.69
N ILE A 66 -7.64 6.24 -17.35
CA ILE A 66 -7.95 5.02 -16.60
C ILE A 66 -7.79 5.30 -15.10
N PRO A 67 -8.85 5.20 -14.29
CA PRO A 67 -8.74 5.39 -12.85
C PRO A 67 -7.95 4.24 -12.22
N ALA A 68 -6.85 4.57 -11.56
CA ALA A 68 -5.96 3.62 -10.90
C ALA A 68 -5.80 3.95 -9.41
N SER A 69 -5.65 2.92 -8.59
CA SER A 69 -5.46 3.08 -7.15
C SER A 69 -3.97 3.24 -6.82
N LEU A 70 -3.55 4.45 -6.45
CA LEU A 70 -2.17 4.74 -6.03
C LEU A 70 -1.72 3.84 -4.87
N ALA A 71 -2.60 3.62 -3.89
CA ALA A 71 -2.29 2.78 -2.73
C ALA A 71 -2.01 1.32 -3.13
N ILE A 72 -2.80 0.76 -4.05
CA ILE A 72 -2.60 -0.63 -4.53
C ILE A 72 -1.32 -0.70 -5.35
N THR A 73 -1.07 0.26 -6.24
CA THR A 73 0.14 0.29 -7.07
C THR A 73 1.40 0.35 -6.20
N ALA A 74 1.48 1.29 -5.26
CA ALA A 74 2.64 1.45 -4.39
C ALA A 74 2.88 0.19 -3.55
N THR A 75 1.85 -0.35 -2.89
CA THR A 75 1.98 -1.56 -2.07
C THR A 75 2.35 -2.81 -2.88
N MET A 76 1.85 -2.96 -4.11
CA MET A 76 2.28 -4.03 -5.01
C MET A 76 3.74 -3.89 -5.43
N CYS A 77 4.22 -2.67 -5.69
CA CYS A 77 5.64 -2.41 -5.94
C CYS A 77 6.50 -2.77 -4.72
N VAL A 78 6.08 -2.42 -3.50
CA VAL A 78 6.76 -2.79 -2.25
C VAL A 78 6.83 -4.31 -2.08
N ILE A 79 5.69 -5.00 -2.23
CA ILE A 79 5.62 -6.48 -2.12
C ILE A 79 6.51 -7.14 -3.17
N GLY A 80 6.48 -6.66 -4.41
CA GLY A 80 7.30 -7.19 -5.50
C GLY A 80 8.80 -7.00 -5.24
N LEU A 81 9.19 -5.83 -4.73
CA LEU A 81 10.57 -5.54 -4.36
C LEU A 81 11.04 -6.43 -3.19
N GLY A 82 10.24 -6.52 -2.12
CA GLY A 82 10.54 -7.35 -0.95
C GLY A 82 10.70 -8.83 -1.33
N TRP A 83 9.78 -9.36 -2.15
CA TRP A 83 9.88 -10.72 -2.69
C TRP A 83 11.12 -10.91 -3.58
N GLY A 84 11.46 -9.94 -4.43
CA GLY A 84 12.63 -9.99 -5.30
C GLY A 84 13.96 -9.94 -4.55
N ARG A 85 14.02 -9.22 -3.42
CA ARG A 85 15.17 -9.18 -2.50
C ARG A 85 15.33 -10.52 -1.76
N ALA A 86 14.23 -11.08 -1.25
CA ALA A 86 14.24 -12.34 -0.53
C ALA A 86 14.56 -13.56 -1.43
N SER A 87 14.14 -13.54 -2.70
CA SER A 87 14.31 -14.69 -3.60
C SER A 87 15.67 -14.79 -4.31
N ARG A 88 16.53 -13.77 -4.25
CA ARG A 88 17.86 -13.76 -4.88
C ARG A 88 19.03 -14.19 -3.98
N ARG A 89 18.81 -14.55 -2.72
CA ARG A 89 19.89 -15.05 -1.86
C ARG A 89 20.19 -16.53 -2.18
N ILE A 90 21.25 -16.76 -2.94
CA ILE A 90 22.01 -18.02 -2.95
C ILE A 90 23.41 -17.63 -2.44
N PRO A 91 23.79 -18.00 -1.20
CA PRO A 91 25.09 -17.61 -0.66
C PRO A 91 26.15 -18.61 -1.12
N LEU A 92 27.19 -18.14 -1.80
CA LEU A 92 28.47 -18.86 -1.85
C LEU A 92 29.64 -18.05 -1.26
N GLU A 93 29.47 -16.74 -1.03
CA GLU A 93 30.53 -15.85 -0.53
C GLU A 93 30.26 -15.36 0.90
N GLU A 94 28.98 -15.27 1.30
CA GLU A 94 28.49 -14.78 2.60
C GLU A 94 28.85 -15.71 3.77
N THR A 95 28.94 -17.02 3.53
CA THR A 95 29.37 -18.02 4.52
C THR A 95 30.81 -17.83 4.99
N LEU A 96 31.67 -17.20 4.17
CA LEU A 96 33.09 -16.99 4.50
C LEU A 96 33.31 -15.70 5.30
N SER A 97 32.46 -14.68 5.14
CA SER A 97 32.54 -13.42 5.91
C SER A 97 31.70 -13.45 7.18
N ALA A 98 30.61 -14.23 7.22
CA ALA A 98 29.86 -14.42 8.45
C ALA A 98 30.72 -15.08 9.54
N GLU A 99 31.59 -16.03 9.19
CA GLU A 99 32.46 -16.73 10.16
C GLU A 99 33.50 -15.81 10.84
N GLU A 100 33.75 -14.61 10.30
CA GLU A 100 34.68 -13.60 10.83
C GLU A 100 34.04 -12.55 11.76
N LEU A 101 32.71 -12.44 11.81
CA LEU A 101 31.97 -11.49 12.67
C LEU A 101 31.87 -12.01 14.12
N ASP A 102 31.79 -11.14 15.13
CA ASP A 102 31.53 -11.55 16.54
C ASP A 102 30.17 -12.29 16.62
N PRO A 103 29.99 -13.37 17.41
CA PRO A 103 28.69 -14.03 17.62
C PRO A 103 27.48 -13.09 17.75
N ASP A 104 27.60 -12.01 18.51
CA ASP A 104 26.50 -11.05 18.70
C ASP A 104 26.20 -10.23 17.42
N GLU A 105 27.22 -9.95 16.60
CA GLU A 105 27.07 -9.23 15.33
C GLU A 105 26.53 -10.14 14.22
N ARG A 106 26.90 -11.43 14.23
CA ARG A 106 26.35 -12.45 13.33
C ARG A 106 24.86 -12.62 13.54
N ASP A 107 24.43 -12.79 14.78
CA ASP A 107 23.03 -13.04 15.11
C ASP A 107 22.16 -11.84 14.67
N ALA A 108 22.62 -10.60 14.91
CA ALA A 108 21.93 -9.40 14.46
C ALA A 108 21.85 -9.27 12.94
N TRP A 109 22.92 -9.66 12.24
CA TRP A 109 22.97 -9.61 10.77
C TRP A 109 22.12 -10.71 10.13
N GLU A 110 22.13 -11.90 10.72
CA GLU A 110 21.32 -13.04 10.29
C GLU A 110 19.83 -12.74 10.51
N GLU A 111 19.46 -12.16 11.65
CA GLU A 111 18.09 -11.71 11.96
C GLU A 111 17.60 -10.63 10.98
N ASP A 112 18.40 -9.58 10.71
CA ASP A 112 18.07 -8.53 9.73
C ASP A 112 18.04 -9.07 8.27
N SER A 113 18.82 -10.11 7.99
CA SER A 113 18.85 -10.76 6.67
C SER A 113 17.63 -11.68 6.42
N LEU A 114 17.11 -12.30 7.47
CA LEU A 114 16.00 -13.25 7.45
C LEU A 114 14.63 -12.55 7.46
N ASP A 115 14.54 -11.33 8.00
CA ASP A 115 13.27 -10.60 8.15
C ASP A 115 12.94 -9.64 6.98
N LEU A 116 13.49 -9.90 5.79
CA LEU A 116 13.35 -9.02 4.64
C LEU A 116 11.93 -8.96 4.04
N TYR A 117 11.04 -9.93 4.29
CA TYR A 117 9.70 -9.95 3.69
C TYR A 117 8.70 -10.77 4.50
N ASP A 118 7.62 -10.13 4.99
CA ASP A 118 6.55 -10.83 5.71
C ASP A 118 5.37 -11.20 4.78
N ARG A 119 5.30 -12.49 4.43
CA ARG A 119 4.21 -13.05 3.63
C ARG A 119 2.86 -13.07 4.38
N ARG A 120 2.85 -13.06 5.71
CA ARG A 120 1.63 -13.01 6.53
C ARG A 120 0.98 -11.64 6.42
N VAL A 121 1.76 -10.56 6.48
CA VAL A 121 1.27 -9.19 6.30
C VAL A 121 0.72 -9.01 4.88
N THR A 122 1.46 -9.45 3.86
CA THR A 122 0.97 -9.43 2.47
C THR A 122 -0.37 -10.16 2.31
N LYS A 123 -0.50 -11.38 2.86
CA LYS A 123 -1.76 -12.14 2.82
C LYS A 123 -2.90 -11.39 3.52
N ARG A 124 -2.63 -10.77 4.67
CA ARG A 124 -3.62 -9.95 5.39
C ARG A 124 -4.10 -8.79 4.54
N ILE A 125 -3.18 -8.00 3.97
CA ILE A 125 -3.51 -6.87 3.10
C ILE A 125 -4.43 -7.31 1.95
N VAL A 126 -4.04 -8.34 1.21
CA VAL A 126 -4.82 -8.86 0.07
C VAL A 126 -6.19 -9.36 0.54
N SER A 127 -6.25 -10.09 1.65
CA SER A 127 -7.52 -10.58 2.20
C SER A 127 -8.44 -9.43 2.60
N THR A 128 -7.90 -8.36 3.20
CA THR A 128 -8.65 -7.17 3.60
C THR A 128 -9.17 -6.42 2.37
N TRP A 129 -8.38 -6.28 1.32
CA TRP A 129 -8.82 -5.64 0.08
C TRP A 129 -9.95 -6.37 -0.63
N LEU A 130 -10.03 -7.70 -0.49
CA LEU A 130 -11.14 -8.48 -1.05
C LEU A 130 -12.38 -8.43 -0.14
N ALA A 131 -12.18 -8.50 1.17
CA ALA A 131 -13.29 -8.48 2.13
C ALA A 131 -13.99 -7.11 2.19
N THR A 132 -13.23 -6.02 2.16
CA THR A 132 -13.75 -4.65 2.33
C THR A 132 -14.84 -4.26 1.32
N PRO A 133 -14.65 -4.42 -0.02
CA PRO A 133 -15.68 -4.08 -0.99
C PRO A 133 -16.92 -4.98 -0.89
N LEU A 134 -16.75 -6.25 -0.49
CA LEU A 134 -17.89 -7.15 -0.27
C LEU A 134 -18.74 -6.70 0.91
N VAL A 135 -18.09 -6.38 2.04
CA VAL A 135 -18.77 -5.87 3.23
C VAL A 135 -19.42 -4.51 2.93
N ALA A 136 -18.70 -3.61 2.27
CA ALA A 136 -19.22 -2.31 1.87
C ALA A 136 -20.42 -2.44 0.93
N GLY A 137 -20.37 -3.34 -0.05
CA GLY A 137 -21.47 -3.61 -0.98
C GLY A 137 -22.71 -4.16 -0.27
N LEU A 138 -22.53 -5.10 0.65
CA LEU A 138 -23.62 -5.65 1.46
C LEU A 138 -24.26 -4.58 2.35
N LEU A 139 -23.45 -3.78 3.04
CA LEU A 139 -23.94 -2.67 3.87
C LEU A 139 -24.69 -1.64 3.03
N ALA A 140 -24.13 -1.26 1.88
CA ALA A 140 -24.79 -0.33 0.95
C ALA A 140 -26.15 -0.87 0.48
N PHE A 141 -26.23 -2.16 0.15
CA PHE A 141 -27.48 -2.81 -0.24
C PHE A 141 -28.52 -2.79 0.88
N VAL A 142 -28.13 -3.15 2.11
CA VAL A 142 -29.03 -3.14 3.27
C VAL A 142 -29.56 -1.72 3.55
N VAL A 143 -28.67 -0.72 3.51
CA VAL A 143 -29.05 0.68 3.72
C VAL A 143 -30.00 1.17 2.63
N PHE A 144 -29.74 0.83 1.37
CA PHE A 144 -30.61 1.18 0.25
C PHE A 144 -32.01 0.58 0.40
N VAL A 145 -32.09 -0.71 0.71
CA VAL A 145 -33.37 -1.40 0.94
C VAL A 145 -34.14 -0.79 2.10
N ALA A 146 -33.46 -0.47 3.21
CA ALA A 146 -34.10 0.18 4.36
C ALA A 146 -34.64 1.58 4.01
N ALA A 147 -33.91 2.33 3.19
CA ALA A 147 -34.34 3.66 2.74
C ALA A 147 -35.57 3.61 1.82
N ASP A 148 -35.61 2.64 0.92
CA ASP A 148 -36.76 2.35 0.05
C ASP A 148 -38.00 1.97 0.88
N TYR A 149 -37.86 1.05 1.84
CA TYR A 149 -38.96 0.69 2.76
C TYR A 149 -39.47 1.86 3.61
N ALA A 150 -38.63 2.85 3.91
CA ALA A 150 -39.01 4.05 4.63
C ALA A 150 -39.62 5.15 3.72
N GLY A 151 -39.67 4.94 2.40
CA GLY A 151 -40.18 5.91 1.42
C GLY A 151 -39.28 7.13 1.23
N MET A 152 -37.99 7.02 1.51
CA MET A 152 -37.01 8.11 1.37
C MET A 152 -36.39 8.19 -0.03
N VAL A 153 -36.51 7.13 -0.82
CA VAL A 153 -36.00 6.99 -2.20
C VAL A 153 -37.09 6.39 -3.06
#